data_AF-A0A8J5JIV9-F1
#
_entry.id   AF-A0A8J5JIV9-F1
#
_cell.length_a   1.000
_cell.length_b   1.000
_cell.length_c   1.000
_cell.angle_alpha   90.00
_cell.angle_beta   90.00
_cell.angle_gamma   90.00
#
_symmetry.space_group_name_H-M   'P 1'
#
loop_
_entity.id
_entity.type
_entity.pdbx_description
1 polymer ?
#
loop_
_entity_poly.entity_id
_entity_poly.type
_entity_poly.pdbx_seq_one_letter_code
_entity_poly.pdbx_strand_id
1 'polypeptide(L)'
;MRNALCFFCHQDLGYQYHQVQTLGVDKHVRQVAELLEDTALLAQLSEGDMVAREAKYHKRCLTFLYNRARAVSETEKRETTYETVVSSVVLAE
;
A
#
# COMPACT_ATOMS: atom_id res chain seq x y z
N MET A 1 30.12 -6.97 -4.56
CA MET A 1 28.77 -7.50 -4.28
C MET A 1 27.79 -6.36 -4.52
N ARG A 2 26.82 -6.48 -5.43
CA ARG A 2 25.77 -5.46 -5.52
C ARG A 2 24.92 -5.62 -4.28
N ASN A 3 24.91 -4.62 -3.40
CA ASN A 3 23.92 -4.58 -2.34
C ASN A 3 22.54 -4.50 -2.99
N ALA A 4 21.62 -5.35 -2.55
CA ALA A 4 20.25 -5.28 -3.03
C ALA A 4 19.59 -4.01 -2.47
N LEU A 5 18.76 -3.36 -3.30
CA LEU A 5 17.97 -2.20 -2.88
C LEU A 5 16.60 -2.65 -2.39
N CYS A 6 16.06 -1.92 -1.42
CA CYS A 6 14.72 -2.13 -0.93
C CYS A 6 13.70 -1.73 -2.00
N PHE A 7 12.74 -2.60 -2.26
CA PHE A 7 11.66 -2.36 -3.20
C PHE A 7 10.83 -1.11 -2.87
N PHE A 8 10.72 -0.74 -1.59
CA PHE A 8 9.83 0.36 -1.16
C PHE A 8 10.52 1.71 -0.99
N CYS A 9 11.76 1.73 -0.48
CA CYS A 9 12.47 2.99 -0.19
C CYS A 9 13.71 3.21 -1.04
N HIS A 10 14.04 2.25 -1.92
CA HIS A 10 15.20 2.28 -2.83
C HIS A 10 16.57 2.49 -2.15
N GLN A 11 16.64 2.31 -0.82
CA GLN A 11 17.87 2.33 -0.05
C GLN A 11 18.47 0.93 0.06
N ASP A 12 19.76 0.85 0.36
CA ASP A 12 20.46 -0.40 0.65
C ASP A 12 19.74 -1.23 1.72
N LEU A 13 19.57 -2.51 1.43
CA LEU A 13 18.95 -3.46 2.35
C LEU A 13 19.82 -3.80 3.57
N GLY A 14 21.12 -3.58 3.46
CA GLY A 14 22.10 -4.07 4.43
C GLY A 14 21.98 -5.59 4.58
N TYR A 15 22.13 -6.07 5.81
CA TYR A 15 22.13 -7.51 6.12
C TYR A 15 20.75 -8.07 6.51
N GLN A 16 19.79 -7.22 6.88
CA GLN A 16 18.47 -7.64 7.35
C GLN A 16 17.38 -7.23 6.36
N TYR A 17 17.02 -8.17 5.49
CA TYR A 17 15.95 -8.02 4.53
C TYR A 17 15.08 -9.27 4.44
N HIS A 18 13.89 -9.08 3.88
CA HIS A 18 13.02 -10.17 3.45
C HIS A 18 12.96 -10.18 1.94
N GLN A 19 12.80 -11.38 1.38
CA GLN A 19 12.49 -11.57 -0.04
C GLN A 19 11.04 -11.98 -0.17
N VAL A 20 10.36 -11.43 -1.17
CA VAL A 20 8.98 -11.82 -1.49
C VAL A 20 8.99 -13.25 -2.03
N GLN A 21 8.27 -14.15 -1.34
CA GLN A 21 8.17 -15.56 -1.72
C GLN A 21 6.74 -15.98 -2.10
N THR A 22 5.75 -15.10 -1.89
CA THR A 22 4.35 -15.44 -2.12
C THR A 22 3.66 -14.35 -2.94
N LEU A 23 2.80 -14.79 -3.86
CA LEU A 23 1.92 -13.90 -4.63
C LEU A 23 0.91 -13.17 -3.74
N GLY A 24 0.67 -13.67 -2.51
CA GLY A 24 -0.18 -13.00 -1.53
C GLY A 24 0.37 -11.64 -1.09
N VAL A 25 1.69 -11.51 -0.94
CA VAL A 25 2.32 -10.22 -0.61
C VAL A 25 2.17 -9.25 -1.78
N ASP A 26 2.41 -9.70 -3.01
CA ASP A 26 2.27 -8.87 -4.23
C ASP A 26 0.85 -8.30 -4.36
N LYS A 27 -0.16 -9.16 -4.29
CA LYS A 27 -1.57 -8.75 -4.39
C LYS A 27 -1.94 -7.73 -3.33
N HIS A 28 -1.50 -7.94 -2.09
CA HIS A 28 -1.84 -7.03 -1.01
C HIS A 28 -1.12 -5.67 -1.16
N VAL A 29 0.14 -5.67 -1.59
CA VAL A 29 0.89 -4.44 -1.89
C VAL A 29 0.22 -3.67 -3.04
N ARG A 30 -0.29 -4.34 -4.08
CA ARG A 30 -1.02 -3.71 -5.18
C ARG A 30 -2.31 -3.04 -4.71
N GLN A 31 -3.14 -3.73 -3.93
CA GLN A 31 -4.35 -3.17 -3.34
C GLN A 31 -4.06 -1.95 -2.47
N VAL A 32 -2.98 -2.01 -1.68
CA VAL A 32 -2.56 -0.90 -0.83
C VAL A 32 -2.04 0.28 -1.65
N ALA A 33 -1.31 0.01 -2.74
CA ALA A 33 -0.86 1.06 -3.65
C ALA A 33 -2.03 1.76 -4.35
N GLU A 34 -3.06 1.01 -4.75
CA GLU A 34 -4.31 1.55 -5.30
C GLU A 34 -5.05 2.42 -4.26
N LEU A 35 -5.25 1.91 -3.04
CA LEU A 35 -5.92 2.65 -1.96
C LEU A 35 -5.20 3.95 -1.60
N LEU A 36 -3.86 3.95 -1.66
CA LEU A 36 -3.04 5.11 -1.33
C LEU A 36 -2.79 6.02 -2.53
N GLU A 37 -3.31 5.67 -3.70
CA GLU A 37 -3.01 6.33 -4.98
C GLU A 37 -1.50 6.51 -5.21
N ASP A 38 -0.69 5.53 -4.76
CA ASP A 38 0.76 5.59 -4.83
C ASP A 38 1.23 5.23 -6.25
N THR A 39 1.15 6.21 -7.14
CA THR A 39 1.47 6.06 -8.57
C THR A 39 2.90 5.56 -8.82
N ALA A 40 3.86 5.93 -7.95
CA ALA A 40 5.23 5.45 -8.05
C ALA A 40 5.32 3.94 -7.76
N LEU A 41 4.65 3.48 -6.69
CA LEU A 41 4.58 2.06 -6.36
C LEU A 41 3.81 1.26 -7.41
N LEU A 42 2.72 1.82 -7.96
CA LEU A 42 1.94 1.20 -9.04
C LEU A 42 2.74 1.06 -10.33
N ALA A 43 3.48 2.10 -10.73
CA ALA A 43 4.37 2.04 -11.88
C ALA A 43 5.41 0.93 -11.70
N GLN A 44 6.02 0.83 -10.52
CA GLN A 44 6.98 -0.22 -10.23
C GLN A 44 6.33 -1.62 -10.30
N LEU A 45 5.11 -1.80 -9.80
CA LEU A 45 4.37 -3.07 -9.88
C LEU A 45 3.86 -3.41 -11.29
N SER A 46 3.84 -2.44 -12.22
CA SER A 46 3.47 -2.66 -13.62
C SER A 46 4.57 -3.34 -14.43
N GLU A 47 5.84 -3.20 -14.01
CA GLU A 47 6.99 -3.87 -14.62
C GLU A 47 6.99 -5.39 -14.41
N GLY A 48 6.17 -5.87 -13.48
CA GLY A 48 6.00 -7.29 -13.16
C GLY A 48 5.86 -7.54 -11.68
N ASP A 49 5.32 -8.72 -11.35
CA ASP A 49 5.02 -9.11 -9.97
C ASP A 49 6.28 -9.19 -9.10
N MET A 50 6.15 -8.82 -7.83
CA MET A 50 7.23 -8.77 -6.85
C MET A 50 7.96 -10.12 -6.69
N VAL A 51 7.26 -11.25 -6.88
CA VAL A 51 7.85 -12.59 -6.84
C VAL A 51 8.77 -12.82 -8.02
N ALA A 52 8.33 -12.50 -9.24
CA ALA A 52 9.10 -12.71 -10.47
C ALA A 52 10.37 -11.85 -10.50
N ARG A 53 10.33 -10.69 -9.85
CA ARG A 53 11.48 -9.78 -9.71
C ARG A 53 12.37 -10.09 -8.51
N GLU A 54 12.07 -11.18 -7.78
CA GLU A 54 12.75 -11.57 -6.54
C GLU A 54 12.89 -10.39 -5.57
N ALA A 55 11.83 -9.57 -5.48
CA ALA A 55 11.87 -8.30 -4.78
C ALA A 55 12.27 -8.49 -3.31
N LYS A 56 13.21 -7.65 -2.85
CA LYS A 56 13.69 -7.64 -1.48
C LYS A 56 13.31 -6.34 -0.80
N TYR A 57 13.04 -6.39 0.49
CA TYR A 57 12.53 -5.24 1.22
C TYR A 57 12.91 -5.27 2.71
N HIS A 58 12.97 -4.08 3.32
CA HIS A 58 13.04 -3.98 4.78
C HIS A 58 11.68 -4.30 5.37
N LYS A 59 11.64 -5.13 6.41
CA LYS A 59 10.40 -5.44 7.15
C LYS A 59 9.63 -4.17 7.56
N ARG A 60 10.37 -3.16 8.03
CA ARG A 60 9.82 -1.88 8.48
C ARG A 60 9.12 -1.10 7.37
N CYS A 61 9.63 -1.15 6.14
CA CYS A 61 9.03 -0.45 5.01
C CYS A 61 7.69 -1.07 4.62
N LEU A 62 7.58 -2.41 4.62
CA LEU A 62 6.30 -3.07 4.38
C LEU A 62 5.28 -2.74 5.47
N THR A 63 5.69 -2.80 6.75
CA THR A 63 4.83 -2.41 7.88
C THR A 63 4.37 -0.96 7.76
N PHE A 64 5.27 -0.05 7.38
CA PHE A 64 4.94 1.37 7.20
C PHE A 64 3.88 1.57 6.10
N LEU A 65 4.06 0.90 4.95
CA LEU A 65 3.09 0.94 3.85
C LEU A 65 1.69 0.51 4.31
N TYR A 66 1.58 -0.63 5.00
CA TYR A 66 0.30 -1.13 5.51
C TYR A 66 -0.31 -0.27 6.61
N ASN A 67 0.52 0.40 7.42
CA ASN A 67 0.03 1.34 8.41
C ASN A 67 -0.52 2.61 7.77
N ARG A 68 0.09 3.10 6.69
CA ARG A 68 -0.43 4.23 5.91
C ARG A 68 -1.80 3.88 5.32
N ALA A 69 -1.93 2.68 4.74
CA ALA A 69 -3.18 2.17 4.21
C ALA A 69 -4.30 2.13 5.27
N ARG A 70 -3.97 1.63 6.47
CA ARG A 70 -4.91 1.61 7.60
C ARG A 70 -5.39 2.99 8.01
N ALA A 71 -4.49 3.97 8.08
CA ALA A 71 -4.84 5.34 8.43
C ALA A 71 -5.81 6.00 7.41
N VAL A 72 -5.62 5.74 6.12
CA VAL A 72 -6.54 6.22 5.07
C VAL A 72 -7.90 5.54 5.20
N SER A 73 -7.92 4.21 5.33
CA SER A 73 -9.18 3.45 5.46
C SER A 73 -10.01 3.82 6.70
N GLU A 74 -9.38 4.32 7.76
CA GLU A 74 -10.10 4.81 8.95
C GLU A 74 -10.69 6.21 8.72
N THR A 75 -10.03 7.04 7.91
CA THR A 75 -10.51 8.37 7.54
C THR A 75 -11.71 8.28 6.59
N GLU A 76 -11.65 7.44 5.56
CA GLU A 76 -12.76 7.25 4.61
C GLU A 76 -14.04 6.74 5.29
N LYS A 77 -13.91 5.85 6.29
CA LYS A 77 -15.06 5.39 7.08
C LYS A 77 -15.75 6.52 7.84
N ARG A 78 -14.99 7.51 8.30
CA ARG A 78 -15.57 8.71 8.92
C ARG A 78 -16.27 9.55 7.86
N GLU A 79 -15.72 9.63 6.64
CA GLU A 79 -16.25 10.48 5.56
C GLU A 79 -17.62 10.07 5.00
N THR A 80 -17.88 8.77 4.86
CA THR A 80 -19.20 8.27 4.47
C THR A 80 -20.33 8.57 5.47
N THR A 81 -20.01 8.93 6.71
CA THR A 81 -21.02 9.16 7.75
C THR A 81 -21.76 10.48 7.57
N TYR A 82 -21.16 11.51 6.97
CA TYR A 82 -21.79 12.85 6.88
C TYR A 82 -22.70 12.99 5.66
N GLU A 83 -22.41 12.31 4.56
CA GLU A 83 -23.19 12.42 3.32
C GLU A 83 -24.55 11.72 3.43
N THR A 84 -24.66 10.71 4.30
CA THR A 84 -25.93 10.00 4.54
C THR A 84 -26.91 10.79 5.42
N VAL A 85 -26.44 11.73 6.26
CA VAL A 85 -27.31 12.47 7.20
C VAL A 85 -27.98 13.69 6.58
N VAL A 86 -27.48 14.18 5.43
CA VAL A 86 -27.98 15.42 4.80
C VAL A 86 -29.19 15.18 3.89
N SER A 87 -29.49 13.93 3.51
CA SER A 87 -30.64 13.60 2.63
C SER A 87 -32.00 13.44 3.32
N SER A 88 -32.11 13.61 4.65
CA SER A 88 -33.37 13.36 5.39
C SER A 88 -34.14 14.60 5.86
N VAL A 89 -33.75 15.83 5.48
CA VAL A 89 -34.61 17.01 5.71
C VAL A 89 -35.62 17.10 4.58
N VAL A 90 -36.71 16.34 4.70
CA VAL A 90 -37.92 16.57 3.91
C VAL A 90 -38.81 17.51 4.71
N LEU A 91 -38.97 18.73 4.21
CA LEU A 91 -39.96 19.70 4.69
C LEU A 91 -41.37 19.14 4.42
N ALA A 92 -42.18 19.01 5.46
CA ALA A 92 -43.62 18.86 5.33
C ALA A 92 -44.26 20.21 5.65
N GLU A 93 -44.88 20.82 4.64
CA GLU A 93 -45.86 21.90 4.79
C GLU A 93 -47.23 21.33 5.15
#